data_AF-A0A3M4QKG8-F1
#
_entry.id   AF-A0A3M4QKG8-F1
#
_cell.length_a   1.000
_cell.length_b   1.000
_cell.length_c   1.000
_cell.angle_alpha   90.00
_cell.angle_beta   90.00
_cell.angle_gamma   90.00
#
_symmetry.space_group_name_H-M   'P 1'
#
loop_
_entity.id
_entity.type
_entity.pdbx_description
1 polymer ?
#
loop_
_entity_poly.entity_id
_entity_poly.type
_entity_poly.pdbx_seq_one_letter_code
_entity_poly.pdbx_strand_id
1 'polypeptide(L)'
;MLENLMLEQNRKITITGEDALDALKEIEFILISLHKMGSFYAENPAILDDYRRETTEFIDNFNITQRLAKVRTKIAQHFDDTLGDDDMDDVERYLSDLKFWQPTRSQKSDCDPEKISITGGTIEQVTCKRGELLVVFTDRQDRSLLITFHNPATFQGVSAVGAEVSGIHEQKKSISAQKSAQHGDEIKKSYSFKSNNSHEIIFSVTATSYSIEQI
;
A
#
# COMPACT_ATOMS: atom_id res chain seq x y z
N MET A 1 25.09 9.15 25.14
CA MET A 1 24.14 9.21 26.27
C MET A 1 22.76 8.94 25.68
N LEU A 2 22.24 7.72 25.84
CA LEU A 2 21.03 7.19 25.18
C LEU A 2 19.91 6.90 26.19
N GLU A 3 19.86 7.64 27.32
CA GLU A 3 18.93 7.34 28.41
C GLU A 3 17.57 8.05 28.32
N ASN A 4 17.36 8.93 27.33
CA ASN A 4 16.14 9.74 27.18
C ASN A 4 15.43 9.58 25.82
N LEU A 5 15.27 8.36 25.30
CA LEU A 5 14.64 8.15 23.98
C LEU A 5 13.39 7.26 23.97
N MET A 6 12.90 6.86 25.14
CA MET A 6 11.70 6.04 25.26
C MET A 6 10.90 6.46 26.49
N LEU A 7 9.58 6.54 26.33
CA LEU A 7 8.63 6.79 27.41
C LEU A 7 8.77 5.71 28.49
N GLU A 8 8.63 6.10 29.76
CA GLU A 8 8.85 5.17 30.89
C GLU A 8 7.90 3.97 30.83
N GLN A 9 6.65 4.18 30.40
CA GLN A 9 5.66 3.13 30.19
C GLN A 9 6.06 2.14 29.07
N ASN A 10 6.78 2.61 28.05
CA ASN A 10 7.22 1.78 26.92
C ASN A 10 8.43 0.91 27.27
N ARG A 11 9.16 1.22 28.35
CA ARG A 11 10.25 0.35 28.86
C ARG A 11 9.76 -1.03 29.27
N LYS A 12 8.48 -1.15 29.63
CA LYS A 12 7.85 -2.43 29.99
C LYS A 12 6.41 -2.49 29.51
N ILE A 13 6.22 -3.14 28.38
CA ILE A 13 4.89 -3.49 27.86
C ILE A 13 4.35 -4.76 28.52
N THR A 14 3.02 -4.91 28.56
CA THR A 14 2.35 -6.13 29.03
C THR A 14 1.49 -6.70 27.92
N ILE A 15 1.82 -7.90 27.45
CA ILE A 15 1.07 -8.60 26.40
C ILE A 15 0.21 -9.68 27.05
N THR A 16 -1.03 -9.83 26.60
CA THR A 16 -1.91 -10.91 27.07
C THR A 16 -1.41 -12.27 26.58
N GLY A 17 -1.72 -13.34 27.32
CA GLY A 17 -1.39 -14.70 26.88
C GLY A 17 -2.00 -15.05 25.52
N GLU A 18 -3.23 -14.59 25.24
CA GLU A 18 -3.89 -14.79 23.95
C GLU A 18 -3.15 -14.08 22.81
N ASP A 19 -2.80 -12.80 22.96
CA ASP A 19 -2.06 -12.07 21.94
C ASP A 19 -0.67 -12.69 21.69
N ALA A 20 0.00 -13.14 22.75
CA ALA A 20 1.29 -13.80 22.65
C ALA A 20 1.19 -15.15 21.92
N LEU A 21 0.19 -15.98 22.25
CA LEU A 21 -0.04 -17.26 21.58
C LEU A 21 -0.46 -17.08 20.12
N ASP A 22 -1.29 -16.08 19.83
CA ASP A 22 -1.67 -15.73 18.46
C ASP A 22 -0.46 -15.30 17.63
N ALA A 23 0.42 -14.47 18.19
CA ALA A 23 1.66 -14.07 17.52
C ALA A 23 2.58 -15.27 17.29
N LEU A 24 2.79 -16.11 18.31
CA LEU A 24 3.63 -17.30 18.22
C LEU A 24 3.10 -18.29 17.17
N LYS A 25 1.79 -18.48 17.08
CA LYS A 25 1.16 -19.35 16.07
C LYS A 25 1.53 -18.94 14.65
N GLU A 26 1.49 -17.64 14.34
CA GLU A 26 1.89 -17.13 13.02
C GLU A 26 3.40 -17.32 12.78
N ILE A 27 4.24 -17.03 13.79
CA ILE A 27 5.70 -17.19 13.70
C ILE A 27 6.08 -18.65 13.45
N GLU A 28 5.52 -19.58 14.23
CA GLU A 28 5.80 -21.02 14.10
C GLU A 28 5.37 -21.57 12.74
N PHE A 29 4.21 -21.14 12.23
CA PHE A 29 3.78 -21.52 10.89
C PHE A 29 4.80 -21.13 9.83
N ILE A 30 5.34 -19.91 9.90
CA ILE A 30 6.34 -19.40 8.94
C ILE A 30 7.67 -20.16 9.10
N LEU A 31 8.20 -20.24 10.32
CA LEU A 31 9.51 -20.84 10.60
C LEU A 31 9.55 -22.33 10.24
N ILE A 32 8.57 -23.11 10.69
CA ILE A 32 8.53 -24.55 10.42
C ILE A 32 8.35 -24.82 8.92
N SER A 33 7.51 -24.05 8.23
CA SER A 33 7.29 -24.24 6.79
C SER A 33 8.55 -23.93 5.98
N LEU A 34 9.20 -22.79 6.24
CA LEU A 34 10.46 -22.42 5.59
C LEU A 34 11.58 -23.41 5.90
N HIS A 35 11.66 -23.92 7.13
CA HIS A 35 12.64 -24.94 7.50
C HIS A 35 12.43 -26.26 6.74
N LYS A 36 11.18 -26.69 6.56
CA LYS A 36 10.84 -27.88 5.78
C LYS A 36 11.17 -27.71 4.30
N MET A 37 10.83 -26.56 3.72
CA MET A 37 11.20 -26.22 2.34
C MET A 37 12.72 -26.23 2.18
N GLY A 38 13.44 -25.51 3.04
CA GLY A 38 14.91 -25.49 3.00
C GLY A 38 15.53 -26.88 3.13
N SER A 39 15.01 -27.71 4.05
CA SER A 39 15.50 -29.09 4.24
C SER A 39 15.23 -29.98 3.03
N PHE A 40 14.05 -29.89 2.43
CA PHE A 40 13.68 -30.70 1.25
C PHE A 40 14.56 -30.38 0.03
N TYR A 41 14.84 -29.09 -0.19
CA TYR A 41 15.61 -28.63 -1.35
C TYR A 41 17.13 -28.65 -1.15
N ALA A 42 17.62 -28.68 0.09
CA ALA A 42 19.06 -28.68 0.40
C ALA A 42 19.80 -29.90 -0.19
N GLU A 43 19.12 -31.03 -0.37
CA GLU A 43 19.74 -32.28 -0.84
C GLU A 43 19.87 -32.35 -2.36
N ASN A 44 19.28 -31.40 -3.12
CA ASN A 44 19.30 -31.44 -4.58
C ASN A 44 19.52 -30.06 -5.22
N PRO A 45 20.78 -29.70 -5.53
CA PRO A 45 21.12 -28.43 -6.17
C PRO A 45 20.54 -28.25 -7.58
N ALA A 46 20.12 -29.32 -8.25
CA ALA A 46 19.61 -29.28 -9.62
C ALA A 46 18.18 -28.68 -9.73
N ILE A 47 17.49 -28.51 -8.59
CA ILE A 47 16.11 -28.00 -8.50
C ILE A 47 16.04 -26.65 -7.77
N LEU A 48 17.11 -25.86 -7.81
CA LEU A 48 17.18 -24.54 -7.18
C LEU A 48 16.07 -23.59 -7.66
N ASP A 49 15.68 -23.68 -8.93
CA ASP A 49 14.61 -22.83 -9.46
C ASP A 49 13.23 -23.26 -8.94
N ASP A 50 13.04 -24.55 -8.63
CA ASP A 50 11.82 -25.04 -7.97
C ASP A 50 11.77 -24.54 -6.53
N TYR A 51 12.89 -24.59 -5.78
CA TYR A 51 12.97 -24.02 -4.44
C TYR A 51 12.60 -22.53 -4.41
N ARG A 52 13.14 -21.75 -5.36
CA ARG A 52 12.85 -20.31 -5.48
C ARG A 52 11.37 -20.08 -5.77
N ARG A 53 10.83 -20.79 -6.77
CA ARG A 53 9.41 -20.69 -7.16
C ARG A 53 8.50 -21.05 -5.99
N GLU A 54 8.70 -22.19 -5.34
CA GLU A 54 7.85 -22.64 -4.25
C GLU A 54 7.98 -21.75 -3.00
N THR A 55 9.15 -21.19 -2.73
CA THR A 55 9.32 -20.24 -1.62
C THR A 55 8.58 -18.93 -1.91
N THR A 56 8.65 -18.41 -3.14
CA THR A 56 7.87 -17.23 -3.56
C THR A 56 6.38 -17.50 -3.50
N GLU A 57 5.92 -18.62 -4.08
CA GLU A 57 4.51 -19.03 -4.01
C GLU A 57 4.05 -19.24 -2.57
N PHE A 58 4.91 -19.75 -1.68
CA PHE A 58 4.59 -19.87 -0.27
C PHE A 58 4.39 -18.50 0.38
N ILE A 59 5.30 -17.55 0.13
CA ILE A 59 5.21 -16.18 0.64
C ILE A 59 3.89 -15.53 0.22
N ASP A 60 3.55 -15.65 -1.07
CA ASP A 60 2.40 -14.98 -1.67
C ASP A 60 1.09 -15.70 -1.29
N ASN A 61 0.96 -17.00 -1.57
CA ASN A 61 -0.28 -17.75 -1.40
C ASN A 61 -0.69 -17.92 0.07
N PHE A 62 0.29 -17.99 0.98
CA PHE A 62 0.00 -18.10 2.42
C PHE A 62 0.02 -16.74 3.13
N ASN A 63 0.13 -15.64 2.38
CA ASN A 63 0.07 -14.26 2.88
C ASN A 63 1.07 -14.00 4.02
N ILE A 64 2.32 -14.43 3.84
CA ILE A 64 3.33 -14.39 4.91
C ILE A 64 3.58 -12.97 5.40
N THR A 65 3.57 -11.98 4.50
CA THR A 65 3.69 -10.56 4.85
C THR A 65 2.55 -10.08 5.75
N GLN A 66 1.31 -10.51 5.50
CA GLN A 66 0.15 -10.17 6.33
C GLN A 66 0.18 -10.87 7.69
N ARG A 67 0.66 -12.12 7.74
CA ARG A 67 0.88 -12.82 9.01
C ARG A 67 1.90 -12.10 9.88
N LEU A 68 3.02 -11.65 9.29
CA LEU A 68 4.02 -10.84 10.00
C LEU A 68 3.47 -9.47 10.41
N ALA A 69 2.63 -8.84 9.57
CA ALA A 69 1.95 -7.59 9.93
C ALA A 69 1.01 -7.79 11.13
N LYS A 70 0.28 -8.91 11.18
CA LYS A 70 -0.56 -9.29 12.33
C LYS A 70 0.28 -9.46 13.61
N VAL A 71 1.40 -10.17 13.53
CA VAL A 71 2.34 -10.33 14.65
C VAL A 71 2.83 -8.95 15.13
N ARG A 72 3.28 -8.11 14.20
CA ARG A 72 3.71 -6.73 14.49
C ARG A 72 2.62 -5.96 15.22
N THR A 73 1.38 -5.96 14.73
CA THR A 73 0.25 -5.26 15.37
C THR A 73 0.01 -5.76 16.80
N LYS A 74 0.02 -7.09 17.00
CA LYS A 74 -0.19 -7.69 18.33
C LYS A 74 0.85 -7.26 19.36
N ILE A 75 2.09 -6.98 18.93
CA ILE A 75 3.16 -6.49 19.78
C ILE A 75 3.09 -4.96 19.93
N ALA A 76 2.97 -4.25 18.81
CA ALA A 76 3.05 -2.79 18.74
C ALA A 76 1.89 -2.09 19.47
N GLN A 77 0.69 -2.68 19.47
CA GLN A 77 -0.48 -2.11 20.16
C GLN A 77 -0.30 -1.93 21.69
N HIS A 78 0.72 -2.55 22.28
CA HIS A 78 1.02 -2.45 23.71
C HIS A 78 2.05 -1.36 24.03
N PHE A 79 2.55 -0.65 23.01
CA PHE A 79 3.32 0.57 23.18
C PHE A 79 2.39 1.79 23.15
N ASP A 80 2.75 2.80 23.93
CA ASP A 80 2.24 4.15 23.82
C ASP A 80 2.80 4.80 22.54
N ASP A 81 1.91 5.26 21.67
CA ASP A 81 2.18 5.87 20.37
C ASP A 81 2.20 7.40 20.41
N THR A 82 2.29 8.00 21.61
CA THR A 82 2.44 9.45 21.76
C THR A 82 3.73 9.92 21.10
N LEU A 83 3.59 10.83 20.15
CA LEU A 83 4.70 11.42 19.41
C LEU A 83 5.57 12.33 20.30
N GLY A 84 6.88 12.24 20.12
CA GLY A 84 7.84 13.17 20.71
C GLY A 84 7.97 14.49 19.94
N ASP A 85 8.88 15.35 20.39
CA ASP A 85 9.20 16.62 19.72
C ASP A 85 9.76 16.44 18.29
N ASP A 86 10.20 15.23 17.96
CA ASP A 86 10.72 14.82 16.65
C ASP A 86 9.64 14.25 15.71
N ASP A 87 8.36 14.33 16.09
CA ASP A 87 7.22 13.78 15.34
C ASP A 87 7.31 12.26 15.11
N MET A 88 8.01 11.55 16.01
CA MET A 88 8.14 10.09 15.99
C MET A 88 7.70 9.49 17.32
N ASP A 89 7.06 8.31 17.26
CA ASP A 89 6.85 7.48 18.45
C ASP A 89 8.13 6.67 18.79
N ASP A 90 8.11 5.96 19.93
CA ASP A 90 9.28 5.19 20.38
C ASP A 90 9.60 3.98 19.49
N VAL A 91 8.60 3.38 18.85
CA VAL A 91 8.77 2.25 17.93
C VAL A 91 9.39 2.74 16.62
N GLU A 92 8.87 3.81 16.03
CA GLU A 92 9.42 4.48 14.85
C GLU A 92 10.86 4.92 15.09
N ARG A 93 11.12 5.57 16.24
CA ARG A 93 12.46 6.00 16.62
C ARG A 93 13.43 4.83 16.74
N TYR A 94 12.99 3.72 17.34
CA TYR A 94 13.79 2.50 17.47
C TYR A 94 14.09 1.83 16.12
N LEU A 95 13.17 1.90 15.16
CA LEU A 95 13.30 1.28 13.84
C LEU A 95 13.94 2.20 12.79
N SER A 96 14.28 3.44 13.15
CA SER A 96 14.72 4.50 12.23
C SER A 96 16.01 4.18 11.46
N ASP A 97 16.88 3.32 12.01
CA ASP A 97 18.13 2.91 11.38
C ASP A 97 18.02 1.61 10.55
N LEU A 98 16.85 0.97 10.54
CA LEU A 98 16.62 -0.23 9.75
C LEU A 98 16.65 0.09 8.25
N LYS A 99 17.61 -0.53 7.55
CA LYS A 99 17.71 -0.45 6.09
C LYS A 99 16.83 -1.50 5.44
N PHE A 100 15.75 -1.06 4.82
CA PHE A 100 14.88 -1.94 4.04
C PHE A 100 15.50 -2.29 2.69
N TRP A 101 15.18 -3.47 2.18
CA TRP A 101 15.52 -3.84 0.81
C TRP A 101 14.86 -2.85 -0.16
N GLN A 102 15.62 -2.41 -1.14
CA GLN A 102 15.15 -1.57 -2.23
C GLN A 102 15.53 -2.22 -3.56
N PRO A 103 14.73 -2.04 -4.62
CA PRO A 103 15.06 -2.57 -5.94
C PRO A 103 16.42 -2.04 -6.42
N THR A 104 17.30 -2.92 -6.90
CA THR A 104 18.61 -2.56 -7.46
C THR A 104 18.55 -1.96 -8.88
N ARG A 105 17.41 -1.41 -9.31
CA ARG A 105 17.37 -0.63 -10.55
C ARG A 105 18.16 0.66 -10.31
N SER A 106 19.43 0.61 -10.73
CA SER A 106 20.35 1.66 -11.18
C SER A 106 19.99 3.08 -10.75
N GLN A 107 20.99 3.81 -10.24
CA GLN A 107 21.06 5.27 -10.31
C GLN A 107 20.13 5.81 -11.40
N LYS A 108 19.01 6.41 -10.99
CA LYS A 108 18.44 7.48 -11.79
C LYS A 108 19.53 8.54 -11.78
N SER A 109 20.37 8.54 -12.82
CA SER A 109 20.92 9.79 -13.31
C SER A 109 19.78 10.78 -13.38
N ASP A 110 20.03 12.03 -13.01
CA ASP A 110 19.13 13.16 -13.19
C ASP A 110 18.44 13.09 -14.57
N CYS A 111 17.26 12.48 -14.57
CA CYS A 111 16.34 12.37 -15.69
C CYS A 111 14.99 12.34 -15.00
N ASP A 112 14.22 13.39 -15.25
CA ASP A 112 12.88 13.63 -14.74
C ASP A 112 12.06 12.33 -14.59
N PRO A 113 11.26 12.20 -13.51
CA PRO A 113 10.35 11.08 -13.39
C PRO A 113 9.45 11.05 -14.63
N GLU A 114 9.63 10.06 -15.50
CA GLU A 114 8.64 9.72 -16.51
C GLU A 114 7.34 9.39 -15.77
N LYS A 115 6.50 10.42 -15.69
CA LYS A 115 5.15 10.40 -15.17
C LYS A 115 4.41 9.30 -15.94
N ILE A 116 4.11 8.19 -15.27
CA ILE A 116 3.28 7.12 -15.84
C ILE A 116 1.96 7.77 -16.27
N SER A 117 1.81 7.99 -17.57
CA SER A 117 0.62 8.60 -18.16
C SER A 117 -0.31 7.49 -18.61
N ILE A 118 -1.50 7.42 -18.02
CA ILE A 118 -2.54 6.51 -18.49
C ILE A 118 -3.13 7.11 -19.76
N THR A 119 -2.94 6.45 -20.89
CA THR A 119 -3.48 6.90 -22.20
C THR A 119 -4.77 6.17 -22.57
N GLY A 120 -5.13 5.10 -21.87
CA GLY A 120 -6.37 4.33 -22.03
C GLY A 120 -6.21 2.88 -21.59
N GLY A 121 -7.33 2.17 -21.43
CA GLY A 121 -7.37 0.82 -20.87
C GLY A 121 -8.74 0.47 -20.27
N THR A 122 -8.78 -0.51 -19.38
CA THR A 122 -10.01 -1.02 -18.76
C THR A 122 -9.96 -0.83 -17.25
N ILE A 123 -11.06 -0.35 -16.66
CA ILE A 123 -11.22 -0.36 -15.21
C ILE A 123 -11.70 -1.76 -14.81
N GLU A 124 -10.85 -2.52 -14.13
CA GLU A 124 -11.15 -3.90 -13.71
C GLU A 124 -11.89 -3.94 -12.37
N GLN A 125 -11.55 -3.02 -11.48
CA GLN A 125 -12.12 -2.99 -10.14
C GLN A 125 -12.07 -1.58 -9.56
N VAL A 126 -13.07 -1.25 -8.75
CA VAL A 126 -13.11 -0.04 -7.92
C VAL A 126 -13.37 -0.44 -6.48
N THR A 127 -12.56 0.03 -5.54
CA THR A 127 -12.69 -0.29 -4.11
C THR A 127 -12.53 0.97 -3.27
N CYS A 128 -13.49 1.24 -2.40
CA CYS A 128 -13.44 2.39 -1.48
C CYS A 128 -13.01 1.91 -0.09
N LYS A 129 -11.96 2.51 0.48
CA LYS A 129 -11.51 2.31 1.87
C LYS A 129 -11.40 3.66 2.57
N ARG A 130 -11.15 3.66 3.88
CA ARG A 130 -11.07 4.91 4.66
C ARG A 130 -9.98 5.82 4.08
N GLY A 131 -10.39 6.99 3.58
CA GLY A 131 -9.48 8.01 3.04
C GLY A 131 -8.95 7.74 1.62
N GLU A 132 -9.28 6.61 1.00
CA GLU A 132 -8.74 6.26 -0.31
C GLU A 132 -9.77 5.56 -1.22
N LEU A 133 -9.69 5.85 -2.52
CA LEU A 133 -10.41 5.13 -3.56
C LEU A 133 -9.41 4.48 -4.50
N LEU A 134 -9.45 3.15 -4.54
CA LEU A 134 -8.55 2.30 -5.32
C LEU A 134 -9.24 1.90 -6.63
N VAL A 135 -8.51 2.02 -7.74
CA VAL A 135 -8.96 1.59 -9.06
C VAL A 135 -7.90 0.67 -9.65
N VAL A 136 -8.25 -0.60 -9.84
CA VAL A 136 -7.41 -1.54 -10.61
C VAL A 136 -7.68 -1.30 -12.08
N PHE A 137 -6.63 -1.10 -12.84
CA PHE A 137 -6.68 -0.65 -14.22
C PHE A 137 -5.73 -1.46 -15.08
N THR A 138 -6.24 -2.07 -16.15
CA THR A 138 -5.42 -2.73 -17.17
C THR A 138 -5.17 -1.74 -18.30
N ASP A 139 -3.92 -1.37 -18.56
CA ASP A 139 -3.60 -0.48 -19.67
C ASP A 139 -3.61 -1.19 -21.03
N ARG A 140 -3.47 -0.43 -22.13
CA ARG A 140 -3.41 -1.01 -23.49
C ARG A 140 -2.19 -1.90 -23.76
N GLN A 141 -1.20 -1.89 -22.86
CA GLN A 141 -0.03 -2.77 -22.92
C GLN A 141 -0.22 -4.01 -22.04
N ASP A 142 -1.43 -4.26 -21.55
CA ASP A 142 -1.79 -5.37 -20.67
C ASP A 142 -1.06 -5.33 -19.31
N ARG A 143 -0.70 -4.12 -18.85
CA ARG A 143 -0.12 -3.91 -17.52
C ARG A 143 -1.21 -3.60 -16.51
N SER A 144 -1.19 -4.32 -15.40
CA SER A 144 -2.01 -4.03 -14.23
C SER A 144 -1.45 -2.84 -13.46
N LEU A 145 -2.28 -1.83 -13.26
CA LEU A 145 -1.96 -0.61 -12.55
C LEU A 145 -2.95 -0.43 -11.39
N LEU A 146 -2.45 0.04 -10.24
CA LEU A 146 -3.29 0.52 -9.15
C LEU A 146 -3.27 2.04 -9.14
N ILE A 147 -4.46 2.64 -9.32
CA ILE A 147 -4.66 4.08 -9.19
C ILE A 147 -5.30 4.33 -7.82
N THR A 148 -4.60 5.05 -6.97
CA THR A 148 -5.07 5.40 -5.63
C THR A 148 -5.40 6.88 -5.58
N PHE A 149 -6.68 7.21 -5.37
CA PHE A 149 -7.13 8.57 -5.12
C PHE A 149 -7.15 8.85 -3.61
N HIS A 150 -6.44 9.89 -3.19
CA HIS A 150 -6.27 10.27 -1.79
C HIS A 150 -7.34 11.28 -1.37
N ASN A 151 -7.92 11.08 -0.19
CA ASN A 151 -9.00 11.90 0.39
C ASN A 151 -10.14 12.20 -0.61
N PRO A 152 -10.77 11.17 -1.22
CA PRO A 152 -11.84 11.38 -2.19
C PRO A 152 -13.06 12.01 -1.51
N ALA A 153 -13.54 13.13 -2.05
CA ALA A 153 -14.75 13.80 -1.60
C ALA A 153 -16.01 13.19 -2.21
N THR A 154 -15.97 12.88 -3.51
CA THR A 154 -17.06 12.26 -4.26
C THR A 154 -16.50 11.41 -5.39
N PHE A 155 -17.21 10.34 -5.75
CA PHE A 155 -16.98 9.62 -7.00
C PHE A 155 -18.32 9.16 -7.58
N GLN A 156 -18.40 9.07 -8.91
CA GLN A 156 -19.58 8.63 -9.63
C GLN A 156 -19.15 7.73 -10.79
N GLY A 157 -19.77 6.57 -10.90
CA GLY A 157 -19.55 5.62 -12.00
C GLY A 157 -20.87 5.15 -12.61
N VAL A 158 -20.91 5.03 -13.92
CA VAL A 158 -22.01 4.38 -14.66
C VAL A 158 -21.40 3.21 -15.42
N SER A 159 -21.63 1.99 -14.92
CA SER A 159 -21.07 0.75 -15.51
C SER A 159 -19.56 0.82 -15.77
N ALA A 160 -18.81 1.41 -14.83
CA ALA A 160 -17.39 1.73 -15.04
C ALA A 160 -16.49 0.48 -15.10
N VAL A 161 -16.83 -0.58 -14.37
CA VAL A 161 -16.06 -1.83 -14.36
C VAL A 161 -16.28 -2.59 -15.68
N GLY A 162 -15.19 -2.99 -16.32
CA GLY A 162 -15.17 -3.63 -17.64
C GLY A 162 -15.33 -2.66 -18.81
N ALA A 163 -15.45 -1.35 -18.57
CA ALA A 163 -15.55 -0.35 -19.62
C ALA A 163 -14.16 0.03 -20.15
N GLU A 164 -14.04 0.10 -21.48
CA GLU A 164 -12.86 0.70 -22.12
C GLU A 164 -12.90 2.22 -22.03
N VAL A 165 -11.87 2.78 -21.42
CA VAL A 165 -11.79 4.19 -21.09
C VAL A 165 -10.59 4.85 -21.76
N SER A 166 -10.74 6.12 -22.10
CA SER A 166 -9.61 7.02 -22.30
C SER A 166 -9.02 7.31 -20.93
N GLY A 167 -7.70 7.44 -20.81
CA GLY A 167 -7.03 7.61 -19.51
C GLY A 167 -7.48 8.83 -18.69
N ILE A 168 -6.75 9.14 -17.61
CA ILE A 168 -7.20 10.13 -16.64
C ILE A 168 -7.14 11.55 -17.22
N HIS A 169 -8.28 12.23 -17.25
CA HIS A 169 -8.37 13.65 -17.59
C HIS A 169 -8.64 14.47 -16.32
N GLU A 170 -7.68 15.33 -15.95
CA GLU A 170 -7.85 16.33 -14.89
C GLU A 170 -8.69 17.49 -15.42
N GLN A 171 -9.87 17.71 -14.83
CA GLN A 171 -10.69 18.88 -15.08
C GLN A 171 -10.36 19.94 -14.04
N LYS A 172 -9.81 21.08 -14.47
CA LYS A 172 -9.71 22.26 -13.61
C LYS A 172 -11.11 22.82 -13.37
N LYS A 173 -11.67 22.58 -12.18
CA LYS A 173 -12.80 23.36 -11.67
C LYS A 173 -12.40 24.13 -10.41
N SER A 174 -12.63 25.43 -10.50
CA SER A 174 -12.45 26.46 -9.48
C SER A 174 -13.46 26.29 -8.34
N ILE A 175 -12.96 26.40 -7.11
CA ILE A 175 -13.59 26.82 -5.84
C ILE A 175 -15.13 26.66 -5.75
N SER A 176 -15.62 25.77 -4.88
CA SER A 176 -16.95 25.94 -4.29
C SER A 176 -16.83 26.62 -2.94
N ALA A 177 -17.11 27.93 -2.93
CA ALA A 177 -17.37 28.67 -1.71
C ALA A 177 -18.74 28.25 -1.14
N GLN A 178 -18.75 27.50 -0.04
CA GLN A 178 -19.78 27.65 0.97
C GLN A 178 -19.13 27.58 2.36
N LYS A 179 -19.20 28.71 3.06
CA LYS A 179 -18.68 28.94 4.40
C LYS A 179 -19.42 28.07 5.43
N SER A 180 -18.68 27.24 6.13
CA SER A 180 -18.82 27.04 7.57
C SER A 180 -17.48 26.58 8.13
N ALA A 181 -17.02 27.26 9.18
CA ALA A 181 -15.66 27.23 9.70
C ALA A 181 -15.25 25.88 10.30
N GLN A 182 -14.07 25.39 9.89
CA GLN A 182 -12.97 24.79 10.68
C GLN A 182 -12.19 23.77 9.81
N HIS A 183 -10.86 23.88 9.89
CA HIS A 183 -9.84 23.04 9.24
C HIS A 183 -9.56 23.28 7.75
N GLY A 184 -8.27 23.25 7.39
CA GLY A 184 -7.72 23.70 6.11
C GLY A 184 -8.40 23.09 4.90
N ASP A 185 -8.84 23.95 3.97
CA ASP A 185 -9.53 23.56 2.75
C ASP A 185 -8.50 22.97 1.77
N GLU A 186 -8.26 21.66 1.84
CA GLU A 186 -7.38 20.97 0.89
C GLU A 186 -7.91 21.17 -0.54
N ILE A 187 -7.03 21.60 -1.45
CA ILE A 187 -7.40 21.84 -2.85
C ILE A 187 -7.79 20.50 -3.49
N LYS A 188 -9.09 20.32 -3.73
CA LYS A 188 -9.64 19.15 -4.40
C LYS A 188 -9.65 19.37 -5.92
N LYS A 189 -9.27 18.32 -6.64
CA LYS A 189 -9.25 18.24 -8.11
C LYS A 189 -10.23 17.19 -8.59
N SER A 190 -10.78 17.41 -9.79
CA SER A 190 -11.69 16.46 -10.42
C SER A 190 -10.99 15.69 -11.53
N TYR A 191 -11.07 14.37 -11.46
CA TYR A 191 -10.47 13.42 -12.38
C TYR A 191 -11.59 12.64 -13.08
N SER A 192 -11.47 12.43 -14.38
CA SER A 192 -12.51 11.75 -15.17
C SER A 192 -11.92 10.75 -16.15
N PHE A 193 -12.62 9.63 -16.29
CA PHE A 193 -12.40 8.59 -17.29
C PHE A 193 -13.59 8.64 -18.25
N LYS A 194 -13.30 8.79 -19.53
CA LYS A 194 -14.31 8.86 -20.58
C LYS A 194 -14.34 7.56 -21.36
N SER A 195 -15.51 7.12 -21.82
CA SER A 195 -15.58 5.98 -22.74
C SER A 195 -14.79 6.28 -24.01
N ASN A 196 -14.03 5.29 -24.52
CA ASN A 196 -13.37 5.43 -25.82
C ASN A 196 -14.37 5.55 -26.98
N ASN A 197 -15.58 5.01 -26.83
CA ASN A 197 -16.56 4.91 -27.90
C ASN A 197 -17.51 6.13 -27.95
N SER A 198 -18.02 6.57 -26.79
CA SER A 198 -19.00 7.66 -26.72
C SER A 198 -18.41 8.99 -26.25
N HIS A 199 -17.16 9.02 -25.76
CA HIS A 199 -16.54 10.16 -25.07
C HIS A 199 -17.31 10.68 -23.83
N GLU A 200 -18.34 9.96 -23.39
CA GLU A 200 -19.08 10.27 -22.16
C GLU A 200 -18.24 9.93 -20.93
N ILE A 201 -18.43 10.69 -19.85
CA ILE A 201 -17.77 10.42 -18.57
C ILE A 201 -18.44 9.19 -17.95
N ILE A 202 -17.69 8.11 -17.83
CA ILE A 202 -18.15 6.83 -17.26
C ILE A 202 -17.69 6.63 -15.83
N PHE A 203 -16.61 7.31 -15.44
CA PHE A 203 -16.14 7.36 -14.06
C PHE A 203 -15.53 8.73 -13.76
N SER A 204 -15.86 9.30 -12.60
CA SER A 204 -15.27 10.55 -12.13
C SER A 204 -15.01 10.51 -10.64
N VAL A 205 -13.94 11.18 -10.20
CA VAL A 205 -13.48 11.24 -8.81
C VAL A 205 -13.08 12.67 -8.49
N THR A 206 -13.53 13.18 -7.36
CA THR A 206 -13.02 14.43 -6.78
C THR A 206 -12.14 14.06 -5.59
N ALA A 207 -10.84 14.35 -5.66
CA ALA A 207 -9.85 13.94 -4.67
C ALA A 207 -8.74 14.99 -4.53
N THR A 208 -7.93 14.93 -3.48
CA THR A 208 -6.82 15.88 -3.29
C THR A 208 -5.69 15.59 -4.27
N SER A 209 -5.36 14.32 -4.44
CA SER A 209 -4.34 13.83 -5.36
C SER A 209 -4.64 12.39 -5.78
N TYR A 210 -3.83 11.87 -6.71
CA TYR A 210 -3.79 10.45 -7.00
C TYR A 210 -2.35 10.00 -7.20
N SER A 211 -2.09 8.72 -6.95
CA SER A 211 -0.84 8.02 -7.27
C SER A 211 -1.14 6.83 -8.18
N ILE A 212 -0.13 6.43 -8.96
CA ILE A 212 -0.19 5.26 -9.84
C ILE A 212 1.01 4.37 -9.51
N GLU A 213 0.76 3.09 -9.32
CA GLU A 213 1.79 2.05 -9.24
C GLU A 213 1.43 0.88 -10.16
N GLN A 214 2.44 0.14 -10.60
CA GLN A 214 2.26 -1.10 -11.34
C GLN A 214 2.18 -2.26 -10.35
N ILE A 215 1.20 -3.15 -10.52
CA ILE A 215 0.94 -4.32 -9.67
C ILE A 215 1.04 -5.63 -10.46
#